data_AF-A0A7R9ZZX7-F1
#
_entry.id   AF-A0A7R9ZZX7-F1
#
_cell.length_a   1.000
_cell.length_b   1.000
_cell.length_c   1.000
_cell.angle_alpha   90.00
_cell.angle_beta   90.00
_cell.angle_gamma   90.00
#
_symmetry.space_group_name_H-M   'P 1'
#
loop_
_entity.id
_entity.type
_entity.pdbx_description
1 polymer ?
#
loop_
_entity_poly.entity_id
_entity_poly.type
_entity_poly.pdbx_seq_one_letter_code
_entity_poly.pdbx_strand_id
1 'polypeptide(L)'
;PKMVIMPTSAGVQWVEASKVGRSSSLVPTRRHSGIDVLRGGRPVPPELTFHIDSDKGSPAQTPPDSDEETPEPTPRQLLRRRSWSDYPTTPCFATSSVTKAPGTVPRIGIDIGGGLTREGDPDYKGSHDEWDTTWEAPGAFDAVRKIVQVFGEDNVFLVSKVRPGGNMHRRMEQWLHDTCKFCKVTGVLKDNIIFVRSVDGPEGKGVASCQYGLSHFVDDKIEVLKAVFEDEAGNSRHLVERYSGFLFHFAKGGWGKAPPEVDLGDLAPMMRRHYRPVANWAEVLQALREKLPGTLREKGAELLTPPTGSIVPFRKPPPG
;
A
#
# COMPACT_ATOMS: atom_id res chain seq x y z
N PRO A 1 4.40 28.42 -3.68
CA PRO A 1 3.82 28.88 -2.39
C PRO A 1 3.43 27.66 -1.57
N LYS A 2 3.72 27.60 -0.26
CA LYS A 2 3.29 26.47 0.59
C LYS A 2 1.77 26.53 0.76
N MET A 3 1.06 25.47 0.38
CA MET A 3 -0.39 25.36 0.54
C MET A 3 -0.69 24.50 1.76
N VAL A 4 -1.69 24.88 2.55
CA VAL A 4 -2.11 24.14 3.75
C VAL A 4 -3.59 23.80 3.61
N ILE A 5 -3.94 22.60 4.06
CA ILE A 5 -5.31 22.10 4.06
C ILE A 5 -5.99 22.62 5.32
N MET A 6 -7.05 23.41 5.18
CA MET A 6 -7.85 23.88 6.31
C MET A 6 -9.29 23.35 6.26
N PRO A 7 -9.82 22.80 7.37
CA PRO A 7 -11.24 22.46 7.48
C PRO A 7 -12.08 23.74 7.61
N THR A 8 -13.15 23.82 6.83
CA THR A 8 -14.16 24.90 6.86
C THR A 8 -15.55 24.30 7.02
N SER A 9 -16.55 25.13 7.33
CA SER A 9 -17.96 24.69 7.41
C SER A 9 -18.53 24.17 6.09
N ALA A 10 -17.88 24.46 4.95
CA ALA A 10 -18.27 23.98 3.62
C ALA A 10 -17.41 22.80 3.11
N GLY A 11 -16.53 22.24 3.96
CA GLY A 11 -15.60 21.18 3.59
C GLY A 11 -14.14 21.62 3.66
N VAL A 12 -13.28 20.99 2.86
CA VAL A 12 -11.83 21.18 2.92
C VAL A 12 -11.38 22.14 1.82
N GLN A 13 -10.65 23.20 2.19
CA GLN A 13 -10.13 24.18 1.25
C GLN A 13 -8.60 24.27 1.33
N TRP A 14 -7.96 24.39 0.16
CA TRP A 14 -6.53 24.68 0.05
C TRP A 14 -6.30 26.19 0.20
N VAL A 15 -5.53 26.59 1.21
CA VAL A 15 -5.22 27.98 1.50
C VAL A 15 -3.71 28.19 1.43
N GLU A 16 -3.31 29.32 0.85
CA GLU A 16 -1.91 29.72 0.81
C GLU A 16 -1.41 30.01 2.23
N ALA A 17 -0.33 29.38 2.67
CA ALA A 17 0.19 29.47 4.03
C ALA A 17 0.49 30.91 4.47
N SER A 18 0.81 31.79 3.50
CA SER A 18 1.04 33.22 3.72
C SER A 18 -0.21 34.00 4.13
N LYS A 19 -1.41 33.44 3.91
CA LYS A 19 -2.70 34.09 4.21
C LYS A 19 -3.31 33.66 5.55
N VAL A 20 -2.71 32.69 6.25
CA VAL A 20 -3.18 32.27 7.58
C VAL A 20 -2.61 33.23 8.63
N GLY A 21 -3.34 34.32 8.88
CA GLY A 21 -2.97 35.30 9.90
C GLY A 21 -2.91 34.67 11.29
N ARG A 22 -1.78 34.86 12.00
CA ARG A 22 -1.61 34.46 13.40
C ARG A 22 -2.59 35.22 14.29
N SER A 23 -3.71 34.58 14.64
CA SER A 23 -4.55 35.05 15.74
C SER A 23 -3.78 34.83 17.05
N SER A 24 -3.34 35.93 17.67
CA SER A 24 -2.57 35.94 18.90
C SER A 24 -3.47 36.38 20.05
N SER A 25 -4.06 35.42 20.76
CA SER A 25 -4.51 35.64 22.13
C SER A 25 -4.86 34.30 22.75
N LEU A 26 -4.06 33.87 23.74
CA LEU A 26 -4.50 33.27 25.00
C LEU A 26 -3.24 32.84 25.77
N VAL A 27 -2.85 33.69 26.72
CA VAL A 27 -1.80 33.44 27.72
C VAL A 27 -2.43 32.58 28.84
N PRO A 28 -1.89 31.40 29.20
CA PRO A 28 -2.30 30.73 30.41
C PRO A 28 -1.42 31.15 31.60
N THR A 29 -2.10 31.66 32.63
CA THR A 29 -1.56 31.98 33.96
C THR A 29 -0.96 30.76 34.64
N ARG A 30 0.32 30.85 35.00
CA ARG A 30 1.12 29.85 35.71
C ARG A 30 0.81 29.92 37.22
N ARG A 31 0.16 28.89 37.79
CA ARG A 31 0.05 28.74 39.25
C ARG A 31 1.24 27.94 39.77
N HIS A 32 1.98 28.55 40.68
CA HIS A 32 2.97 27.90 41.54
C HIS A 32 2.26 27.21 42.71
N SER A 33 2.58 25.93 42.92
CA SER A 33 2.41 25.26 44.21
C SER A 33 3.65 24.40 44.43
N GLY A 34 4.48 24.83 45.38
CA GLY A 34 5.60 24.05 45.89
C GLY A 34 5.10 23.02 46.90
N ILE A 35 5.75 21.84 46.88
CA ILE A 35 5.80 20.89 47.99
C ILE A 35 7.21 20.28 47.94
N ASP A 36 8.05 20.72 48.87
CA ASP A 36 9.23 19.99 49.34
C ASP A 36 8.79 18.81 50.24
N VAL A 37 9.76 17.97 50.65
CA VAL A 37 9.73 17.04 51.81
C VAL A 37 9.53 15.54 51.44
N LEU A 38 10.62 14.81 51.11
CA LEU A 38 11.36 13.93 52.05
C LEU A 38 12.27 12.88 51.38
N ARG A 39 13.49 12.82 51.92
CA ARG A 39 14.49 11.77 51.76
C ARG A 39 13.98 10.42 52.25
N GLY A 40 14.23 9.37 51.46
CA GLY A 40 14.17 7.98 51.90
C GLY A 40 15.13 7.15 51.06
N GLY A 41 16.26 6.76 51.65
CA GLY A 41 17.28 5.95 50.99
C GLY A 41 16.78 4.56 50.63
N ARG A 42 17.26 4.04 49.49
CA ARG A 42 17.15 2.63 49.12
C ARG A 42 18.55 2.03 48.96
N PRO A 43 18.76 0.79 49.42
CA PRO A 43 20.03 0.10 49.29
C PRO A 43 20.30 -0.33 47.84
N VAL A 44 21.56 -0.19 47.45
CA VAL A 44 22.12 -0.63 46.17
C VAL A 44 22.24 -2.16 46.18
N PRO A 45 21.62 -2.90 45.23
CA PRO A 45 21.90 -4.31 45.05
C PRO A 45 23.22 -4.53 44.27
N PRO A 46 23.90 -5.66 44.50
CA PRO A 46 25.22 -5.93 43.92
C PRO A 46 25.18 -6.13 42.41
N GLU A 47 26.26 -5.69 41.76
CA GLU A 47 26.56 -5.87 40.34
C GLU A 47 26.47 -7.34 39.93
N LEU A 48 25.55 -7.63 39.01
CA LEU A 48 25.50 -8.86 38.24
C LEU A 48 26.21 -8.62 36.91
N THR A 49 27.47 -9.01 36.83
CA THR A 49 28.23 -9.12 35.58
C THR A 49 27.71 -10.31 34.79
N PHE A 50 27.01 -10.03 33.68
CA PHE A 50 26.72 -11.01 32.64
C PHE A 50 27.79 -10.89 31.54
N HIS A 51 28.65 -11.90 31.43
CA HIS A 51 29.42 -12.14 30.22
C HIS A 51 28.46 -12.76 29.18
N ILE A 52 28.04 -11.94 28.21
CA ILE A 52 27.38 -12.40 26.99
C ILE A 52 28.44 -12.36 25.89
N ASP A 53 28.95 -13.54 25.54
CA ASP A 53 29.65 -13.75 24.29
C ASP A 53 28.64 -13.64 23.15
N SER A 54 28.54 -12.45 22.56
CA SER A 54 27.82 -12.23 21.31
C SER A 54 28.71 -12.63 20.14
N ASP A 55 28.46 -13.84 19.64
CA ASP A 55 28.81 -14.23 18.29
C ASP A 55 28.23 -13.22 17.31
N LYS A 56 29.11 -12.53 16.60
CA LYS A 56 28.79 -11.59 15.53
C LYS A 56 28.25 -12.35 14.33
N GLY A 57 26.97 -12.64 14.33
CA GLY A 57 26.21 -12.88 13.12
C GLY A 57 26.12 -11.59 12.32
N SER A 58 26.92 -11.49 11.26
CA SER A 58 26.86 -10.38 10.30
C SER A 58 25.43 -10.17 9.81
N PRO A 59 24.88 -8.95 9.87
CA PRO A 59 23.59 -8.68 9.24
C PRO A 59 23.76 -8.87 7.73
N ALA A 60 22.93 -9.75 7.16
CA ALA A 60 22.79 -9.87 5.72
C ALA A 60 22.41 -8.49 5.16
N GLN A 61 23.33 -7.90 4.41
CA GLN A 61 23.06 -6.69 3.65
C GLN A 61 21.97 -7.02 2.64
N THR A 62 20.83 -6.35 2.77
CA THR A 62 19.84 -6.29 1.71
C THR A 62 20.54 -5.68 0.49
N PRO A 63 20.52 -6.34 -0.68
CA PRO A 63 21.17 -5.80 -1.87
C PRO A 63 20.54 -4.44 -2.19
N PRO A 64 21.34 -3.43 -2.56
CA PRO A 64 20.79 -2.17 -3.05
C PRO A 64 19.87 -2.44 -4.24
N ASP A 65 18.74 -1.73 -4.31
CA ASP A 65 17.91 -1.58 -5.52
C ASP A 65 18.79 -0.90 -6.59
N SER A 66 19.72 -1.64 -7.19
CA SER A 66 20.56 -1.18 -8.28
C SER A 66 19.74 -1.31 -9.55
N ASP A 67 19.08 -0.21 -9.92
CA ASP A 67 18.67 0.09 -11.29
C ASP A 67 19.94 0.25 -12.17
N GLU A 68 20.77 -0.79 -12.25
CA GLU A 68 21.92 -0.82 -13.14
C GLU A 68 21.40 -0.68 -14.58
N GLU A 69 21.79 0.42 -15.24
CA GLU A 69 21.39 0.75 -16.61
C GLU A 69 21.70 -0.42 -17.55
N THR A 70 20.69 -1.25 -17.80
CA THR A 70 20.78 -2.33 -18.78
C THR A 70 20.90 -1.69 -20.17
N PRO A 71 21.86 -2.12 -21.01
CA PRO A 71 22.08 -1.53 -22.33
C PRO A 71 20.80 -1.47 -23.16
N GLU A 72 20.60 -0.34 -23.83
CA GLU A 72 19.47 -0.08 -24.73
C GLU A 72 19.26 -1.27 -25.70
N PRO A 73 18.02 -1.78 -25.84
CA PRO A 73 17.74 -2.96 -26.65
C PRO A 73 18.04 -2.71 -28.13
N THR A 74 18.54 -3.73 -28.80
CA THR A 74 18.91 -3.64 -30.22
C THR A 74 17.71 -3.33 -31.12
N PRO A 75 17.88 -2.63 -32.26
CA PRO A 75 16.80 -2.32 -33.20
C PRO A 75 15.98 -3.54 -33.66
N ARG A 76 16.59 -4.73 -33.68
CA ARG A 76 15.93 -6.00 -34.04
C ARG A 76 14.96 -6.50 -32.96
N GLN A 77 15.23 -6.22 -31.69
CA GLN A 77 14.31 -6.51 -30.58
C GLN A 77 13.14 -5.53 -30.55
N LEU A 78 13.36 -4.28 -30.99
CA LEU A 78 12.32 -3.26 -31.13
C LEU A 78 11.31 -3.59 -32.25
N LEU A 79 11.72 -4.26 -33.33
CA LEU A 79 10.83 -4.63 -34.44
C LEU A 79 9.85 -5.78 -34.13
N ARG A 80 10.14 -6.63 -33.14
CA ARG A 80 9.19 -7.66 -32.66
C ARG A 80 8.24 -7.17 -31.57
N ARG A 81 8.44 -5.94 -31.08
CA ARG A 81 7.51 -5.31 -30.14
C ARG A 81 6.28 -4.83 -30.90
N ARG A 82 5.20 -5.62 -30.82
CA ARG A 82 3.83 -5.15 -31.12
C ARG A 82 3.66 -3.75 -30.54
N SER A 83 3.13 -2.81 -31.32
CA SER A 83 2.82 -1.44 -30.89
C SER A 83 2.35 -1.39 -29.44
N TRP A 84 3.24 -0.97 -28.53
CA TRP A 84 2.94 -0.75 -27.11
C TRP A 84 2.16 0.56 -26.91
N SER A 85 1.84 1.26 -28.02
CA SER A 85 1.45 2.67 -28.02
C SER A 85 -0.04 2.94 -27.80
N ASP A 86 -0.87 1.91 -27.72
CA ASP A 86 -2.32 2.08 -27.48
C ASP A 86 -2.70 2.00 -25.99
N TYR A 87 -1.73 1.94 -25.09
CA TYR A 87 -1.96 2.05 -23.65
C TYR A 87 -1.79 3.51 -23.20
N PRO A 88 -2.88 4.20 -22.81
CA PRO A 88 -2.76 5.46 -22.11
C PRO A 88 -2.21 5.18 -20.72
N THR A 89 -0.90 5.03 -20.61
CA THR A 89 -0.19 5.15 -19.33
C THR A 89 -0.17 6.62 -18.99
N THR A 90 -1.32 7.16 -18.63
CA THR A 90 -1.42 8.54 -18.18
C THR A 90 -0.59 8.59 -16.90
N PRO A 91 0.61 9.21 -16.91
CA PRO A 91 1.35 9.40 -15.68
C PRO A 91 0.41 10.15 -14.73
N CYS A 92 0.40 9.86 -13.42
CA CYS A 92 -0.47 10.55 -12.46
C CYS A 92 -0.39 12.09 -12.55
N PHE A 93 0.70 12.59 -13.12
CA PHE A 93 1.02 14.00 -13.33
C PHE A 93 0.34 14.63 -14.56
N ALA A 94 -0.19 13.84 -15.49
CA ALA A 94 -0.85 14.34 -16.69
C ALA A 94 -2.37 14.44 -16.47
N THR A 95 -2.77 15.50 -15.76
CA THR A 95 -3.98 16.29 -16.02
C THR A 95 -5.14 15.57 -16.72
N SER A 96 -5.95 14.81 -15.98
CA SER A 96 -7.37 14.74 -16.30
C SER A 96 -8.14 15.49 -15.22
N SER A 97 -8.80 16.57 -15.64
CA SER A 97 -9.66 17.44 -14.83
C SER A 97 -10.92 16.74 -14.31
N VAL A 98 -11.01 15.42 -14.49
CA VAL A 98 -12.04 14.61 -13.87
C VAL A 98 -11.58 14.38 -12.43
N THR A 99 -12.03 15.24 -11.54
CA THR A 99 -12.05 14.95 -10.10
C THR A 99 -12.83 13.64 -9.92
N LYS A 100 -12.13 12.49 -9.98
CA LYS A 100 -12.71 11.19 -9.62
C LYS A 100 -13.34 11.38 -8.24
N ALA A 101 -14.61 10.97 -8.11
CA ALA A 101 -15.49 11.44 -7.06
C ALA A 101 -14.77 11.49 -5.71
N PRO A 102 -14.86 12.62 -4.97
CA PRO A 102 -14.20 12.77 -3.67
C PRO A 102 -14.58 11.56 -2.83
N GLY A 103 -13.62 10.89 -2.18
CA GLY A 103 -13.82 9.62 -1.47
C GLY A 103 -15.02 9.62 -0.52
N THR A 104 -16.21 9.44 -1.08
CA THR A 104 -17.54 9.49 -0.46
C THR A 104 -18.00 8.09 -0.09
N VAL A 105 -17.37 7.08 -0.71
CA VAL A 105 -17.49 5.67 -0.40
C VAL A 105 -16.10 5.11 -0.06
N PRO A 106 -16.03 4.01 0.70
CA PRO A 106 -14.77 3.33 0.94
C PRO A 106 -14.12 2.86 -0.36
N ARG A 107 -12.79 3.02 -0.47
CA ARG A 107 -11.98 2.60 -1.61
C ARG A 107 -10.74 1.87 -1.15
N ILE A 108 -10.18 1.03 -2.01
CA ILE A 108 -9.01 0.21 -1.69
C ILE A 108 -7.91 0.34 -2.75
N GLY A 109 -6.69 0.59 -2.29
CA GLY A 109 -5.46 0.47 -3.06
C GLY A 109 -4.77 -0.87 -2.80
N ILE A 110 -4.17 -1.44 -3.84
CA ILE A 110 -3.46 -2.72 -3.78
C ILE A 110 -2.11 -2.57 -4.48
N ASP A 111 -1.03 -2.91 -3.79
CA ASP A 111 0.29 -2.98 -4.42
C ASP A 111 0.40 -4.16 -5.39
N ILE A 112 1.19 -3.97 -6.44
CA ILE A 112 1.44 -5.00 -7.44
C ILE A 112 2.65 -5.86 -7.02
N GLY A 113 3.80 -5.23 -6.74
CA GLY A 113 4.99 -5.94 -6.28
C GLY A 113 4.76 -6.47 -4.87
N GLY A 114 5.07 -7.76 -4.61
CA GLY A 114 4.86 -8.38 -3.30
C GLY A 114 3.40 -8.59 -2.87
N GLY A 115 2.43 -7.81 -3.38
CA GLY A 115 1.01 -7.97 -3.12
C GLY A 115 0.32 -8.91 -4.12
N LEU A 116 0.48 -8.65 -5.42
CA LEU A 116 -0.08 -9.49 -6.50
C LEU A 116 0.93 -10.49 -7.05
N THR A 117 2.22 -10.25 -6.88
CA THR A 117 3.28 -11.10 -7.41
C THR A 117 3.87 -12.00 -6.33
N ARG A 118 4.38 -13.17 -6.71
CA ARG A 118 5.13 -14.11 -5.82
C ARG A 118 6.54 -13.63 -5.51
N GLU A 119 6.76 -12.32 -5.53
CA GLU A 119 8.06 -11.77 -5.20
C GLU A 119 8.46 -12.22 -3.80
N GLY A 120 9.69 -12.72 -3.63
CA GLY A 120 10.18 -13.24 -2.35
C GLY A 120 9.76 -14.68 -2.00
N ASP A 121 9.03 -15.39 -2.86
CA ASP A 121 8.72 -16.83 -2.66
C ASP A 121 9.99 -17.68 -2.89
N PRO A 122 10.57 -18.32 -1.84
CA PRO A 122 11.80 -19.10 -1.96
C PRO A 122 11.60 -20.41 -2.74
N ASP A 123 10.36 -20.89 -2.83
CA ASP A 123 10.01 -22.11 -3.56
C ASP A 123 9.69 -21.81 -5.03
N TYR A 124 9.61 -20.54 -5.42
CA TYR A 124 9.36 -20.15 -6.80
C TYR A 124 10.60 -20.37 -7.67
N LYS A 125 10.49 -21.33 -8.61
CA LYS A 125 11.57 -21.72 -9.53
C LYS A 125 11.41 -21.16 -10.95
N GLY A 126 10.46 -20.24 -11.16
CA GLY A 126 10.24 -19.64 -12.47
C GLY A 126 11.31 -18.61 -12.84
N SER A 127 11.33 -18.21 -14.11
CA SER A 127 12.26 -17.19 -14.58
C SER A 127 11.94 -15.83 -13.94
N HIS A 128 12.94 -15.17 -13.38
CA HIS A 128 12.85 -13.77 -12.93
C HIS A 128 12.74 -12.78 -14.10
N ASP A 129 13.08 -13.22 -15.30
CA ASP A 129 13.03 -12.38 -16.51
C ASP A 129 11.70 -12.47 -17.24
N GLU A 130 10.97 -13.57 -17.07
CA GLU A 130 9.70 -13.82 -17.76
C GLU A 130 8.57 -14.00 -16.75
N TRP A 131 7.75 -12.95 -16.63
CA TRP A 131 6.54 -13.00 -15.81
C TRP A 131 5.41 -13.69 -16.56
N ASP A 132 5.20 -14.96 -16.23
CA ASP A 132 4.08 -15.77 -16.73
C ASP A 132 2.90 -15.80 -15.74
N THR A 133 1.90 -16.68 -15.96
CA THR A 133 0.75 -16.81 -15.07
C THR A 133 1.10 -17.39 -13.68
N THR A 134 2.27 -17.99 -13.52
CA THR A 134 2.70 -18.58 -12.24
C THR A 134 3.27 -17.55 -11.28
N TRP A 135 3.51 -16.33 -11.74
CA TRP A 135 3.96 -15.19 -10.92
C TRP A 135 2.87 -14.62 -10.01
N GLU A 136 1.61 -15.04 -10.15
CA GLU A 136 0.51 -14.62 -9.28
C GLU A 136 0.73 -15.09 -7.83
N ALA A 137 0.71 -14.17 -6.85
CA ALA A 137 0.65 -14.51 -5.44
C ALA A 137 -0.57 -15.41 -5.19
N PRO A 138 -0.45 -16.52 -4.42
CA PRO A 138 -1.52 -17.50 -4.31
C PRO A 138 -2.89 -16.90 -3.95
N GLY A 139 -3.84 -17.01 -4.89
CA GLY A 139 -5.23 -16.53 -4.71
C GLY A 139 -5.42 -15.02 -4.88
N ALA A 140 -4.41 -14.28 -5.32
CA ALA A 140 -4.48 -12.83 -5.47
C ALA A 140 -5.58 -12.39 -6.44
N PHE A 141 -5.69 -13.01 -7.62
CA PHE A 141 -6.68 -12.58 -8.61
C PHE A 141 -8.10 -12.92 -8.18
N ASP A 142 -8.31 -14.06 -7.53
CA ASP A 142 -9.61 -14.41 -6.94
C ASP A 142 -10.01 -13.41 -5.85
N ALA A 143 -9.06 -13.05 -4.97
CA ALA A 143 -9.30 -12.07 -3.92
C ALA A 143 -9.61 -10.69 -4.48
N VAL A 144 -8.84 -10.20 -5.45
CA VAL A 144 -9.12 -8.91 -6.11
C VAL A 144 -10.49 -8.93 -6.77
N ARG A 145 -10.86 -10.01 -7.47
CA ARG A 145 -12.19 -10.15 -8.09
C ARG A 145 -13.31 -10.04 -7.04
N LYS A 146 -13.17 -10.71 -5.90
CA LYS A 146 -14.14 -10.60 -4.79
C LYS A 146 -14.18 -9.19 -4.22
N ILE A 147 -13.03 -8.54 -4.06
CA ILE A 147 -12.93 -7.15 -3.61
C ILE A 147 -13.65 -6.22 -4.61
N VAL A 148 -13.47 -6.40 -5.92
CA VAL A 148 -14.19 -5.65 -6.97
C VAL A 148 -15.70 -5.83 -6.87
N GLN A 149 -16.18 -7.05 -6.63
CA GLN A 149 -17.61 -7.31 -6.46
C GLN A 149 -18.21 -6.57 -5.25
N VAL A 150 -17.43 -6.40 -4.18
CA VAL A 150 -17.90 -5.74 -2.95
C VAL A 150 -17.75 -4.22 -3.01
N PHE A 151 -16.57 -3.72 -3.38
CA PHE A 151 -16.28 -2.29 -3.43
C PHE A 151 -16.85 -1.62 -4.69
N GLY A 152 -17.04 -2.38 -5.77
CA GLY A 152 -17.32 -1.87 -7.11
C GLY A 152 -16.04 -1.56 -7.89
N GLU A 153 -16.07 -1.74 -9.20
CA GLU A 153 -14.91 -1.58 -10.10
C GLU A 153 -14.29 -0.18 -10.04
N ASP A 154 -15.11 0.86 -9.82
CA ASP A 154 -14.68 2.26 -9.65
C ASP A 154 -13.91 2.54 -8.34
N ASN A 155 -13.93 1.60 -7.39
CA ASN A 155 -13.44 1.80 -6.03
C ASN A 155 -12.25 0.89 -5.67
N VAL A 156 -11.72 0.15 -6.65
CA VAL A 156 -10.54 -0.71 -6.52
C VAL A 156 -9.43 -0.20 -7.43
N PHE A 157 -8.25 0.03 -6.84
CA PHE A 157 -7.09 0.60 -7.52
C PHE A 157 -5.87 -0.27 -7.32
N LEU A 158 -5.06 -0.41 -8.37
CA LEU A 158 -3.69 -0.90 -8.23
C LEU A 158 -2.76 0.30 -8.14
N VAL A 159 -1.87 0.32 -7.16
CA VAL A 159 -0.93 1.43 -6.96
C VAL A 159 0.46 0.89 -6.71
N SER A 160 1.36 1.00 -7.70
CA SER A 160 2.70 0.40 -7.66
C SER A 160 3.81 1.42 -7.85
N LYS A 161 4.91 1.26 -7.11
CA LYS A 161 6.13 2.06 -7.28
C LYS A 161 6.95 1.49 -8.43
N VAL A 162 6.93 2.20 -9.55
CA VAL A 162 7.77 1.88 -10.71
C VAL A 162 7.98 3.13 -11.55
N ARG A 163 9.18 3.32 -12.09
CA ARG A 163 9.46 4.44 -12.99
C ARG A 163 8.62 4.29 -14.28
N PRO A 164 7.69 5.21 -14.58
CA PRO A 164 6.90 5.13 -15.80
C PRO A 164 7.81 5.14 -17.03
N GLY A 165 7.51 4.26 -17.98
CA GLY A 165 8.31 4.03 -19.19
C GLY A 165 9.55 3.14 -19.01
N GLY A 166 9.93 2.80 -17.77
CA GLY A 166 11.07 1.92 -17.48
C GLY A 166 10.84 0.44 -17.82
N ASN A 167 11.89 -0.36 -17.73
CA ASN A 167 11.83 -1.80 -18.05
C ASN A 167 10.83 -2.55 -17.14
N MET A 168 10.88 -2.30 -15.83
CA MET A 168 9.95 -2.93 -14.89
C MET A 168 8.49 -2.50 -15.13
N HIS A 169 8.26 -1.23 -15.47
CA HIS A 169 6.92 -0.73 -15.80
C HIS A 169 6.33 -1.49 -17.00
N ARG A 170 7.10 -1.59 -18.09
CA ARG A 170 6.68 -2.32 -19.30
C ARG A 170 6.46 -3.81 -19.00
N ARG A 171 7.33 -4.43 -18.21
CA ARG A 171 7.18 -5.84 -17.80
C ARG A 171 5.89 -6.05 -17.01
N MET A 172 5.60 -5.16 -16.07
CA MET A 172 4.39 -5.20 -15.25
C MET A 172 3.12 -5.01 -16.09
N GLU A 173 3.12 -4.06 -17.03
CA GLU A 173 2.03 -3.88 -17.98
C GLU A 173 1.82 -5.11 -18.87
N GLN A 174 2.88 -5.66 -19.44
CA GLN A 174 2.80 -6.87 -20.26
C GLN A 174 2.23 -8.04 -19.46
N TRP A 175 2.69 -8.23 -18.22
CA TRP A 175 2.19 -9.28 -17.36
C TRP A 175 0.68 -9.11 -17.06
N LEU A 176 0.27 -7.92 -16.61
CA LEU A 176 -1.14 -7.64 -16.30
C LEU A 176 -2.04 -7.77 -17.53
N HIS A 177 -1.66 -7.16 -18.65
CA HIS A 177 -2.55 -6.96 -19.78
C HIS A 177 -2.46 -8.05 -20.84
N ASP A 178 -1.27 -8.58 -21.10
CA ASP A 178 -1.05 -9.54 -22.17
C ASP A 178 -1.01 -10.98 -21.68
N THR A 179 -0.28 -11.23 -20.60
CA THR A 179 -0.13 -12.58 -20.04
C THR A 179 -1.38 -13.00 -19.27
N CYS A 180 -1.77 -12.20 -18.28
CA CYS A 180 -2.80 -12.56 -17.31
C CYS A 180 -4.22 -12.12 -17.69
N LYS A 181 -4.35 -11.12 -18.59
CA LYS A 181 -5.63 -10.47 -18.90
C LYS A 181 -6.34 -9.99 -17.62
N PHE A 182 -5.56 -9.44 -16.68
CA PHE A 182 -5.93 -9.15 -15.29
C PHE A 182 -7.25 -8.39 -15.17
N CYS A 183 -7.44 -7.30 -15.92
CA CYS A 183 -8.66 -6.48 -15.85
C CYS A 183 -9.91 -7.28 -16.25
N LYS A 184 -9.80 -8.15 -17.27
CA LYS A 184 -10.90 -9.03 -17.70
C LYS A 184 -11.20 -10.11 -16.64
N VAL A 185 -10.17 -10.62 -15.97
CA VAL A 185 -10.30 -11.68 -14.96
C VAL A 185 -10.88 -11.14 -13.65
N THR A 186 -10.46 -9.94 -13.24
CA THR A 186 -10.77 -9.38 -11.91
C THR A 186 -11.88 -8.33 -11.92
N GLY A 187 -12.13 -7.68 -13.06
CA GLY A 187 -13.03 -6.54 -13.17
C GLY A 187 -12.42 -5.20 -12.75
N VAL A 188 -11.13 -5.15 -12.39
CA VAL A 188 -10.46 -3.86 -12.13
C VAL A 188 -10.40 -3.04 -13.42
N LEU A 189 -10.80 -1.78 -13.34
CA LEU A 189 -10.70 -0.85 -14.47
C LEU A 189 -9.24 -0.55 -14.82
N LYS A 190 -8.94 -0.53 -16.11
CA LYS A 190 -7.61 -0.19 -16.63
C LYS A 190 -7.14 1.19 -16.12
N ASP A 191 -8.04 2.16 -16.07
CA ASP A 191 -7.76 3.53 -15.59
C ASP A 191 -7.59 3.63 -14.07
N ASN A 192 -7.72 2.51 -13.35
CA ASN A 192 -7.46 2.40 -11.92
C ASN A 192 -6.12 1.71 -11.62
N ILE A 193 -5.26 1.52 -12.63
CA ILE A 193 -3.88 1.04 -12.46
C ILE A 193 -2.96 2.25 -12.50
N ILE A 194 -2.34 2.53 -11.35
CA ILE A 194 -1.64 3.77 -11.05
C ILE A 194 -0.18 3.45 -10.78
N PHE A 195 0.72 4.11 -11.50
CA PHE A 195 2.17 3.97 -11.32
C PHE A 195 2.77 5.24 -10.73
N VAL A 196 3.44 5.09 -9.59
CA VAL A 196 4.10 6.18 -8.87
C VAL A 196 5.62 6.02 -8.92
N ARG A 197 6.37 7.12 -8.78
CA ARG A 197 7.84 7.09 -8.94
C ARG A 197 8.55 6.77 -7.62
N SER A 198 7.97 7.16 -6.50
CA SER A 198 8.52 6.98 -5.17
C SER A 198 7.53 6.27 -4.24
N VAL A 199 8.02 5.84 -3.07
CA VAL A 199 7.16 5.32 -2.01
C VAL A 199 6.45 6.47 -1.30
N ASP A 200 7.20 7.51 -0.95
CA ASP A 200 6.78 8.72 -0.24
C ASP A 200 7.04 10.00 -1.07
N GLY A 201 6.69 11.15 -0.52
CA GLY A 201 6.87 12.45 -1.13
C GLY A 201 5.84 12.78 -2.21
N PRO A 202 6.05 13.86 -2.97
CA PRO A 202 5.07 14.42 -3.91
C PRO A 202 4.70 13.47 -5.06
N GLU A 203 5.55 12.50 -5.37
CA GLU A 203 5.36 11.49 -6.41
C GLU A 203 5.12 10.09 -5.83
N GLY A 204 4.76 10.02 -4.54
CA GLY A 204 4.65 8.80 -3.76
C GLY A 204 3.23 8.21 -3.69
N LYS A 205 3.13 7.03 -3.05
CA LYS A 205 1.87 6.33 -2.84
C LYS A 205 0.93 7.07 -1.89
N GLY A 206 1.44 7.85 -0.95
CA GLY A 206 0.63 8.69 -0.05
C GLY A 206 -0.21 9.72 -0.80
N VAL A 207 0.43 10.48 -1.70
CA VAL A 207 -0.23 11.48 -2.54
C VAL A 207 -1.23 10.84 -3.49
N ALA A 208 -0.85 9.73 -4.14
CA ALA A 208 -1.77 8.97 -4.99
C ALA A 208 -3.00 8.48 -4.17
N SER A 209 -2.77 7.96 -2.96
CA SER A 209 -3.86 7.51 -2.09
C SER A 209 -4.81 8.64 -1.71
N CYS A 210 -4.29 9.84 -1.44
CA CYS A 210 -5.09 11.03 -1.21
C CYS A 210 -5.90 11.41 -2.47
N GLN A 211 -5.26 11.42 -3.65
CA GLN A 211 -5.87 11.81 -4.91
C GLN A 211 -7.01 10.88 -5.33
N TYR A 212 -6.86 9.56 -5.15
CA TYR A 212 -7.90 8.58 -5.50
C TYR A 212 -8.89 8.30 -4.37
N GLY A 213 -8.68 8.91 -3.21
CA GLY A 213 -9.59 8.81 -2.07
C GLY A 213 -9.56 7.44 -1.40
N LEU A 214 -8.38 6.83 -1.28
CA LEU A 214 -8.21 5.47 -0.77
C LEU A 214 -8.32 5.44 0.76
N SER A 215 -9.21 4.60 1.28
CA SER A 215 -9.40 4.41 2.72
C SER A 215 -8.84 3.08 3.23
N HIS A 216 -8.58 2.14 2.33
CA HIS A 216 -7.90 0.88 2.60
C HIS A 216 -6.68 0.77 1.69
N PHE A 217 -5.64 0.09 2.16
CA PHE A 217 -4.44 -0.14 1.36
C PHE A 217 -3.80 -1.48 1.71
N VAL A 218 -3.34 -2.22 0.70
CA VAL A 218 -2.59 -3.47 0.84
C VAL A 218 -1.20 -3.28 0.26
N ASP A 219 -0.17 -3.46 1.07
CA ASP A 219 1.23 -3.33 0.65
C ASP A 219 2.13 -4.23 1.50
N ASP A 220 3.24 -4.71 0.95
CA ASP A 220 4.20 -5.56 1.67
C ASP A 220 5.25 -4.76 2.45
N LYS A 221 5.31 -3.44 2.25
CA LYS A 221 6.26 -2.54 2.92
C LYS A 221 5.57 -1.63 3.91
N ILE A 222 6.04 -1.67 5.16
CA ILE A 222 5.51 -0.82 6.23
C ILE A 222 5.72 0.68 5.94
N GLU A 223 6.79 1.05 5.24
CA GLU A 223 7.10 2.42 4.85
C GLU A 223 6.05 3.00 3.91
N VAL A 224 5.48 2.18 3.02
CA VAL A 224 4.36 2.60 2.17
C VAL A 224 3.13 2.89 3.01
N LEU A 225 2.79 1.99 3.95
CA LEU A 225 1.61 2.18 4.80
C LEU A 225 1.75 3.42 5.70
N LYS A 226 2.97 3.70 6.18
CA LYS A 226 3.31 4.97 6.84
C LYS A 226 3.05 6.13 5.88
N ALA A 227 3.58 6.10 4.66
CA ALA A 227 3.36 7.19 3.69
C ALA A 227 1.85 7.42 3.38
N VAL A 228 1.06 6.36 3.22
CA VAL A 228 -0.40 6.43 3.04
C VAL A 228 -1.09 7.13 4.22
N PHE A 229 -0.54 7.05 5.43
CA PHE A 229 -1.15 7.58 6.65
C PHE A 229 -0.55 8.90 7.15
N GLU A 230 0.73 9.20 6.92
CA GLU A 230 1.40 10.33 7.58
C GLU A 230 2.36 11.12 6.69
N ASP A 231 2.44 10.84 5.39
CA ASP A 231 3.30 11.60 4.48
C ASP A 231 2.89 13.09 4.44
N GLU A 232 3.87 13.96 4.64
CA GLU A 232 3.71 15.41 4.65
C GLU A 232 3.37 15.99 3.26
N ALA A 233 3.80 15.32 2.18
CA ALA A 233 3.48 15.73 0.82
C ALA A 233 2.01 15.47 0.46
N GLY A 234 1.36 14.54 1.17
CA GLY A 234 -0.04 14.20 1.05
C GLY A 234 -0.31 12.76 1.45
N ASN A 235 -1.40 12.53 2.17
CA ASN A 235 -1.78 11.21 2.67
C ASN A 235 -3.31 11.08 2.73
N SER A 236 -3.81 9.85 2.88
CA SER A 236 -5.25 9.58 2.94
C SER A 236 -5.77 9.29 4.35
N ARG A 237 -5.03 9.69 5.40
CA ARG A 237 -5.37 9.46 6.82
C ARG A 237 -6.81 9.77 7.16
N HIS A 238 -7.28 10.94 6.77
CA HIS A 238 -8.63 11.41 7.07
C HIS A 238 -9.71 10.48 6.48
N LEU A 239 -9.43 9.78 5.38
CA LEU A 239 -10.33 8.79 4.77
C LEU A 239 -10.20 7.43 5.45
N VAL A 240 -8.99 7.01 5.80
CA VAL A 240 -8.75 5.80 6.61
C VAL A 240 -9.51 5.90 7.94
N GLU A 241 -9.41 7.03 8.64
CA GLU A 241 -10.14 7.29 9.88
C GLU A 241 -11.65 7.34 9.64
N ARG A 242 -12.12 8.11 8.64
CA ARG A 242 -13.55 8.27 8.32
C ARG A 242 -14.25 6.94 8.05
N TYR A 243 -13.63 6.07 7.26
CA TYR A 243 -14.22 4.80 6.86
C TYR A 243 -13.81 3.63 7.74
N SER A 244 -13.11 3.89 8.86
CA SER A 244 -12.54 2.85 9.72
C SER A 244 -11.72 1.81 8.92
N GLY A 245 -11.02 2.28 7.89
CA GLY A 245 -10.35 1.44 6.93
C GLY A 245 -9.11 0.76 7.46
N PHE A 246 -8.53 -0.11 6.64
CA PHE A 246 -7.41 -0.97 6.99
C PHE A 246 -6.16 -0.64 6.17
N LEU A 247 -5.02 -0.63 6.87
CA LEU A 247 -3.69 -0.65 6.28
C LEU A 247 -3.13 -2.06 6.47
N PHE A 248 -3.29 -2.89 5.45
CA PHE A 248 -2.87 -4.28 5.44
C PHE A 248 -1.37 -4.38 5.17
N HIS A 249 -0.60 -4.76 6.18
CA HIS A 249 0.81 -5.10 6.01
C HIS A 249 0.91 -6.55 5.61
N PHE A 250 1.08 -6.74 4.31
CA PHE A 250 0.96 -8.02 3.64
C PHE A 250 2.31 -8.76 3.67
N ALA A 251 2.32 -10.04 3.99
CA ALA A 251 3.56 -10.81 3.85
C ALA A 251 3.95 -10.88 2.37
N LYS A 252 5.16 -10.42 2.07
CA LYS A 252 5.70 -10.35 0.71
C LYS A 252 5.49 -11.65 -0.07
N GLY A 253 4.74 -11.56 -1.17
CA GLY A 253 4.38 -12.66 -2.06
C GLY A 253 3.18 -13.52 -1.62
N GLY A 254 2.62 -13.28 -0.43
CA GLY A 254 1.40 -13.93 0.06
C GLY A 254 1.48 -15.45 0.22
N TRP A 255 2.68 -16.02 0.25
CA TRP A 255 2.93 -17.47 0.38
C TRP A 255 3.20 -17.89 1.84
N GLY A 256 3.44 -16.92 2.73
CA GLY A 256 3.72 -17.15 4.13
C GLY A 256 2.51 -17.64 4.95
N LYS A 257 2.81 -18.30 6.07
CA LYS A 257 1.81 -18.69 7.09
C LYS A 257 1.72 -17.69 8.25
N ALA A 258 2.71 -16.81 8.36
CA ALA A 258 2.80 -15.81 9.41
C ALA A 258 2.76 -14.43 8.78
N PRO A 259 2.04 -13.48 9.40
CA PRO A 259 2.04 -12.10 8.95
C PRO A 259 3.39 -11.43 9.30
N PRO A 260 3.75 -10.29 8.67
CA PRO A 260 4.99 -9.58 8.97
C PRO A 260 5.06 -9.13 10.44
N GLU A 261 6.22 -9.29 11.05
CA GLU A 261 6.52 -8.74 12.38
C GLU A 261 6.87 -7.26 12.25
N VAL A 262 6.23 -6.43 13.08
CA VAL A 262 6.51 -4.99 13.16
C VAL A 262 6.48 -4.57 14.62
N ASP A 263 7.46 -3.78 15.03
CA ASP A 263 7.40 -3.09 16.31
C ASP A 263 6.31 -2.01 16.24
N LEU A 264 5.20 -2.25 16.96
CA LEU A 264 4.09 -1.30 17.02
C LEU A 264 4.51 0.02 17.66
N GLY A 265 5.60 0.05 18.44
CA GLY A 265 6.23 1.26 18.97
C GLY A 265 6.58 2.27 17.89
N ASP A 266 7.00 1.79 16.72
CA ASP A 266 7.41 2.59 15.57
C ASP A 266 6.25 3.16 14.73
N LEU A 267 5.02 2.77 15.05
CA LEU A 267 3.82 3.27 14.38
C LEU A 267 3.19 4.39 15.21
N ALA A 268 2.71 5.44 14.53
CA ALA A 268 1.92 6.48 15.18
C ALA A 268 0.72 5.86 15.92
N PRO A 269 0.37 6.31 17.15
CA PRO A 269 -0.70 5.71 17.95
C PRO A 269 -2.05 5.58 17.24
N MET A 270 -2.36 6.54 16.35
CA MET A 270 -3.59 6.50 15.55
C MET A 270 -3.53 5.46 14.42
N MET A 271 -2.38 5.31 13.75
CA MET A 271 -2.18 4.33 12.69
C MET A 271 -2.37 2.90 13.21
N ARG A 272 -1.93 2.60 14.45
CA ARG A 272 -2.08 1.28 15.09
C ARG A 272 -3.52 0.77 15.13
N ARG A 273 -4.51 1.66 15.12
CA ARG A 273 -5.95 1.31 15.12
C ARG A 273 -6.44 0.79 13.76
N HIS A 274 -5.71 1.10 12.70
CA HIS A 274 -6.02 0.78 11.31
C HIS A 274 -5.04 -0.22 10.70
N TYR A 275 -3.87 -0.37 11.30
CA TYR A 275 -2.86 -1.34 10.92
C TYR A 275 -3.34 -2.78 11.14
N ARG A 276 -3.17 -3.64 10.14
CA ARG A 276 -3.52 -5.07 10.20
C ARG A 276 -2.43 -5.89 9.50
N PRO A 277 -1.57 -6.60 10.23
CA PRO A 277 -0.61 -7.50 9.60
C PRO A 277 -1.36 -8.75 9.10
N VAL A 278 -1.05 -9.20 7.88
CA VAL A 278 -1.73 -10.34 7.22
C VAL A 278 -0.73 -11.20 6.46
N ALA A 279 -0.86 -12.51 6.55
CA ALA A 279 0.07 -13.46 5.93
C ALA A 279 -0.22 -13.68 4.42
N ASN A 280 -1.47 -13.51 3.99
CA ASN A 280 -1.92 -13.84 2.65
C ASN A 280 -3.29 -13.24 2.34
N TRP A 281 -3.76 -13.46 1.11
CA TRP A 281 -5.05 -12.94 0.62
C TRP A 281 -6.27 -13.50 1.35
N ALA A 282 -6.21 -14.71 1.91
CA ALA A 282 -7.31 -15.25 2.70
C ALA A 282 -7.54 -14.42 3.97
N GLU A 283 -6.47 -13.99 4.64
CA GLU A 283 -6.55 -13.13 5.82
C GLU A 283 -7.02 -11.71 5.48
N VAL A 284 -6.64 -11.15 4.32
CA VAL A 284 -7.19 -9.87 3.83
C VAL A 284 -8.71 -9.96 3.67
N LEU A 285 -9.21 -10.99 2.97
CA LEU A 285 -10.64 -11.19 2.76
C LEU A 285 -11.39 -11.38 4.09
N GLN A 286 -10.83 -12.18 5.01
CA GLN A 286 -11.42 -12.41 6.33
C GLN A 286 -11.51 -11.11 7.15
N ALA A 287 -10.43 -10.32 7.19
CA ALA A 287 -10.41 -9.06 7.93
C ALA A 287 -11.39 -8.02 7.33
N LEU A 288 -11.47 -7.95 6.01
CA LEU A 288 -12.49 -7.14 5.33
C LEU A 288 -13.89 -7.60 5.73
N ARG A 289 -14.18 -8.91 5.67
CA ARG A 289 -15.48 -9.50 6.03
C ARG A 289 -15.91 -9.15 7.46
N GLU A 290 -15.01 -9.26 8.43
CA GLU A 290 -15.27 -8.98 9.85
C GLU A 290 -15.68 -7.53 10.10
N LYS A 291 -15.10 -6.59 9.35
CA LYS A 291 -15.27 -5.15 9.58
C LYS A 291 -15.62 -4.39 8.30
N LEU A 292 -16.50 -4.96 7.47
CA LEU A 292 -17.03 -4.24 6.31
C LEU A 292 -17.79 -2.99 6.80
N PRO A 293 -17.50 -1.81 6.21
CA PRO A 293 -18.33 -0.61 6.37
C PRO A 293 -19.80 -0.95 6.08
N GLY A 294 -20.73 -0.35 6.83
CA GLY A 294 -22.17 -0.67 6.72
C GLY A 294 -22.68 -0.62 5.28
N THR A 295 -22.23 0.36 4.49
CA THR A 295 -22.59 0.55 3.08
C THR A 295 -22.13 -0.58 2.15
N LEU A 296 -21.13 -1.37 2.54
CA LEU A 296 -20.62 -2.51 1.78
C LEU A 296 -21.15 -3.86 2.30
N ARG A 297 -21.65 -3.89 3.54
CA ARG A 297 -22.08 -5.13 4.21
C ARG A 297 -23.24 -5.81 3.49
N GLU A 298 -24.21 -5.03 3.01
CA GLU A 298 -25.38 -5.53 2.28
C GLU A 298 -25.01 -6.28 0.99
N LYS A 299 -23.88 -5.94 0.37
CA LYS A 299 -23.45 -6.52 -0.91
C LYS A 299 -22.47 -7.68 -0.79
N GLY A 300 -21.73 -7.79 0.33
CA GLY A 300 -20.39 -8.39 0.22
C GLY A 300 -19.95 -9.41 1.26
N ALA A 301 -20.61 -9.56 2.41
CA ALA A 301 -20.06 -10.39 3.48
C ALA A 301 -19.91 -11.88 3.09
N GLU A 302 -20.81 -12.38 2.24
CA GLU A 302 -20.76 -13.76 1.74
C GLU A 302 -19.74 -13.94 0.59
N LEU A 303 -19.49 -12.87 -0.17
CA LEU A 303 -18.54 -12.87 -1.29
C LEU A 303 -17.09 -12.85 -0.82
N LEU A 304 -16.82 -12.26 0.34
CA LEU A 304 -15.49 -12.25 0.99
C LEU A 304 -15.22 -13.54 1.77
N THR A 305 -15.68 -14.67 1.25
CA THR A 305 -15.32 -15.99 1.78
C THR A 305 -13.93 -16.37 1.27
N PRO A 306 -12.97 -16.66 2.16
CA PRO A 306 -11.71 -17.26 1.76
C PRO A 306 -11.98 -18.58 1.02
N PRO A 307 -11.13 -18.98 0.06
CA PRO A 307 -11.27 -20.29 -0.57
C PRO A 307 -11.20 -21.39 0.49
N THR A 308 -12.30 -22.15 0.66
CA THR A 308 -12.31 -23.36 1.49
C THR A 308 -11.66 -24.50 0.72
N GLY A 309 -10.31 -24.55 0.70
CA GLY A 309 -9.55 -25.63 0.08
C GLY A 309 -8.14 -25.22 -0.33
N SER A 310 -7.27 -26.21 -0.58
CA SER A 310 -5.94 -25.98 -1.14
C SER A 310 -6.07 -25.15 -2.42
N ILE A 311 -5.47 -23.96 -2.43
CA ILE A 311 -5.50 -23.03 -3.56
C ILE A 311 -4.93 -23.77 -4.78
N VAL A 312 -5.79 -24.14 -5.72
CA VAL A 312 -5.35 -24.67 -7.00
C VAL A 312 -4.83 -23.49 -7.80
N PRO A 313 -3.57 -23.50 -8.27
CA PRO A 313 -3.02 -22.41 -9.06
C PRO A 313 -3.92 -22.11 -10.27
N PHE A 314 -4.04 -20.83 -10.64
CA PHE A 314 -4.80 -20.41 -11.80
C PHE A 314 -4.35 -21.21 -13.03
N ARG A 315 -5.20 -22.12 -13.52
CA ARG A 315 -4.94 -22.85 -14.75
C ARG A 315 -5.39 -21.98 -15.91
N LYS A 316 -4.49 -21.74 -16.86
CA LYS A 316 -4.79 -21.07 -18.12
C LYS A 316 -6.05 -21.71 -18.73
N PRO A 317 -7.07 -20.92 -19.13
CA PRO A 317 -8.24 -21.50 -19.79
C PRO A 317 -7.78 -22.28 -21.03
N PRO A 318 -8.41 -23.42 -21.35
CA PRO A 318 -8.04 -24.20 -22.52
C PRO A 318 -8.10 -23.31 -23.78
N PRO A 319 -7.20 -23.51 -24.75
CA PRO A 319 -7.26 -22.75 -26.01
C PRO A 319 -8.62 -23.00 -26.66
N GLY A 320 -9.36 -21.92 -26.90
CA GLY A 320 -10.63 -21.91 -27.62
C GLY A 320 -10.46 -21.73 -29.12
#